data_AF-A0A7V7HH78-F1
#
_entry.id   AF-A0A7V7HH78-F1
#
_cell.length_a   1.000
_cell.length_b   1.000
_cell.length_c   1.000
_cell.angle_alpha   90.00
_cell.angle_beta   90.00
_cell.angle_gamma   90.00
#
_symmetry.space_group_name_H-M   'P 1'
#
loop_
_entity.id
_entity.type
_entity.pdbx_description
1 polymer ?
#
loop_
_entity_poly.entity_id
_entity_poly.type
_entity_poly.pdbx_seq_one_letter_code
_entity_poly.pdbx_strand_id
1 'polypeptide(L)'
;MELTKLEIAIILGAFVQGLGEEALTKGNDSLKELEKELDKVVSNSTLNQMKEASESVIEKLIHSLLEENNQKQKETIPPIKK
;
A
#
# COMPACT_ATOMS: atom_id res chain seq x y z
N MET A 1 -5.99 -8.90 -3.79
CA MET A 1 -5.14 -9.55 -2.77
C MET A 1 -5.30 -8.82 -1.44
N GLU A 2 -5.12 -9.52 -0.31
CA GLU A 2 -5.07 -8.89 1.02
C GLU A 2 -3.64 -8.46 1.37
N LEU A 3 -3.52 -7.31 2.05
CA LEU A 3 -2.26 -6.78 2.55
C LEU A 3 -2.08 -7.16 4.03
N THR A 4 -0.86 -7.51 4.41
CA THR A 4 -0.47 -7.73 5.80
C THR A 4 -0.32 -6.40 6.53
N LYS A 5 -0.31 -6.45 7.87
CA LYS A 5 -0.10 -5.25 8.71
C LYS A 5 1.22 -4.55 8.41
N LEU A 6 2.29 -5.30 8.13
CA LEU A 6 3.60 -4.73 7.80
C LEU A 6 3.59 -4.06 6.43
N GLU A 7 2.94 -4.68 5.43
CA GLU A 7 2.79 -4.08 4.09
C GLU A 7 1.95 -2.79 4.14
N ILE A 8 0.86 -2.79 4.90
CA ILE A 8 0.05 -1.58 5.15
C ILE A 8 0.90 -0.51 5.83
N ALA A 9 1.71 -0.90 6.82
CA ALA A 9 2.56 0.04 7.53
C ALA A 9 3.63 0.66 6.62
N ILE A 10 4.20 -0.13 5.71
CA ILE A 10 5.16 0.34 4.70
C ILE A 10 4.51 1.35 3.75
N ILE A 11 3.30 1.07 3.23
CA ILE A 11 2.58 2.00 2.34
C ILE A 11 2.27 3.31 3.06
N LEU A 12 1.69 3.22 4.26
CA LEU A 12 1.29 4.41 5.02
C LEU A 12 2.52 5.21 5.47
N GLY A 13 3.62 4.55 5.81
CA GLY A 13 4.90 5.21 6.10
C GLY A 13 5.42 5.98 4.89
N ALA A 14 5.42 5.37 3.70
CA ALA A 14 5.81 6.04 2.46
C ALA A 14 4.85 7.19 2.09
N PHE A 15 3.54 7.01 2.31
CA PHE A 15 2.54 8.07 2.12
C PHE A 15 2.81 9.27 3.01
N VAL A 16 3.01 9.05 4.31
CA VAL A 16 3.31 10.10 5.28
C VAL A 16 4.62 10.83 4.94
N GLN A 17 5.68 10.10 4.58
CA GLN A 17 6.94 10.68 4.13
C GLN A 17 6.76 11.54 2.86
N GLY A 18 5.90 11.10 1.93
CA GLY A 18 5.60 11.82 0.69
C GLY A 18 4.81 13.12 0.88
N LEU A 19 4.07 13.27 1.99
CA LEU A 19 3.35 14.52 2.32
C LEU A 19 4.31 15.64 2.76
N GLY A 20 5.53 15.29 3.17
CA GLY A 20 6.55 16.24 3.63
C GLY A 20 6.33 16.75 5.06
N GLU A 21 7.39 17.33 5.63
CA GLU A 21 7.43 17.78 7.03
C GLU A 21 6.38 18.86 7.35
N GLU A 22 5.99 19.67 6.36
CA GLU A 22 4.98 20.72 6.55
C GLU A 22 3.59 20.11 6.85
N ALA A 23 3.25 19.00 6.19
CA ALA A 23 1.98 18.30 6.42
C ALA A 23 1.95 17.56 7.76
N LEU A 24 3.11 17.18 8.31
CA LEU A 24 3.22 16.57 9.64
C LEU A 24 3.20 17.60 10.77
N THR A 25 3.85 18.74 10.55
CA THR A 25 3.92 19.82 11.54
C THR A 25 2.62 20.62 11.65
N LYS A 26 1.92 20.82 10.52
CA LYS A 26 0.59 21.43 10.46
C LYS A 26 -0.55 20.40 10.43
N GLY A 27 -0.20 19.11 10.44
CA GLY A 27 -1.14 18.00 10.39
C GLY A 27 -1.99 17.87 11.64
N ASN A 28 -3.11 17.16 11.49
CA ASN A 28 -3.98 16.84 12.63
C ASN A 28 -3.31 15.82 13.58
N ASP A 29 -3.81 15.72 14.80
CA ASP A 29 -3.28 14.78 15.80
C ASP A 29 -3.31 13.31 15.32
N SER A 30 -4.19 12.99 14.37
CA SER A 30 -4.32 11.65 13.79
C SER A 30 -3.11 11.24 12.93
N LEU A 31 -2.44 12.15 12.23
CA LEU A 31 -1.20 11.81 11.49
C LEU A 31 -0.05 11.46 12.44
N LYS A 32 0.06 12.19 13.56
CA LYS A 32 1.05 11.89 14.61
C LYS A 32 0.75 10.56 15.31
N GLU A 33 -0.52 10.26 15.53
CA GLU A 33 -0.95 8.96 16.07
C GLU A 33 -0.65 7.83 15.08
N LEU A 34 -0.93 8.05 13.79
CA LEU A 34 -0.59 7.12 12.73
C LEU A 34 0.91 6.81 12.72
N GLU A 35 1.79 7.81 12.74
CA GLU A 35 3.25 7.60 12.80
C GLU A 35 3.68 6.72 13.97
N LYS A 36 3.10 6.93 15.16
CA LYS A 36 3.39 6.10 16.34
C LYS A 36 2.96 4.65 16.15
N GLU A 37 1.80 4.41 15.57
CA GLU A 37 1.34 3.05 15.30
C GLU A 37 2.16 2.36 14.21
N LEU A 38 2.58 3.10 13.18
CA LEU A 38 3.48 2.60 12.15
C LEU A 38 4.83 2.20 12.73
N ASP A 39 5.42 3.03 13.58
CA ASP A 39 6.69 2.76 14.25
C ASP A 39 6.63 1.47 15.09
N LYS A 40 5.52 1.22 15.80
CA LYS A 40 5.31 -0.04 16.53
C LYS A 40 5.28 -1.26 15.61
N VAL A 41 4.66 -1.17 14.45
CA VAL A 41 4.59 -2.29 13.51
C VAL A 41 5.97 -2.57 12.91
N VAL A 42 6.71 -1.52 12.56
CA VAL A 42 8.04 -1.62 11.95
C VAL A 42 9.09 -2.10 12.96
N SER A 43 9.08 -1.57 14.18
CA SER A 43 10.05 -1.95 15.24
C SER A 43 9.92 -3.39 15.72
N ASN A 44 8.76 -4.02 15.55
CA ASN A 44 8.54 -5.44 15.84
C ASN A 44 9.01 -6.37 14.70
N SER A 45 9.52 -5.81 13.60
CA SER A 45 9.93 -6.56 12.42
C SER A 45 11.45 -6.51 12.25
N THR A 46 12.03 -7.61 11.77
CA THR A 46 13.46 -7.63 11.41
C THR A 46 13.70 -6.94 10.06
N LEU A 47 14.95 -6.54 9.80
CA LEU A 47 15.35 -5.96 8.51
C LEU A 47 14.96 -6.85 7.31
N ASN A 48 15.13 -8.16 7.43
CA ASN A 48 14.76 -9.12 6.38
C ASN A 48 13.26 -9.13 6.14
N GLN A 49 12.44 -9.14 7.20
CA GLN A 49 10.99 -9.10 7.08
C GLN A 49 10.49 -7.79 6.46
N MET A 50 11.12 -6.66 6.81
CA MET A 50 10.82 -5.38 6.15
C MET A 50 11.16 -5.41 4.66
N LYS A 51 12.31 -5.98 4.29
CA LYS A 51 12.72 -6.10 2.89
C LYS A 51 11.74 -6.96 2.09
N GLU A 52 11.40 -8.14 2.61
CA GLU A 52 10.44 -9.05 1.98
C GLU A 52 9.05 -8.41 1.86
N ALA A 53 8.56 -7.75 2.92
CA ALA A 53 7.27 -7.08 2.89
C ALA A 53 7.26 -5.87 1.93
N SER A 54 8.37 -5.15 1.80
CA SER A 54 8.51 -4.04 0.86
C SER A 54 8.47 -4.54 -0.60
N GLU A 55 9.21 -5.60 -0.91
CA GLU A 55 9.18 -6.22 -2.23
C GLU A 55 7.78 -6.76 -2.56
N SER A 56 7.17 -7.46 -1.59
CA SER A 56 5.83 -8.04 -1.77
C SER A 56 4.75 -6.98 -1.94
N VAL A 57 4.78 -5.89 -1.17
CA VAL A 57 3.77 -4.84 -1.30
C VAL A 57 3.86 -4.08 -2.62
N ILE A 58 5.09 -3.85 -3.11
CA ILE A 58 5.31 -3.21 -4.41
C ILE A 58 4.76 -4.10 -5.53
N GLU A 59 5.07 -5.41 -5.50
CA GLU A 59 4.53 -6.37 -6.45
C GLU A 59 2.99 -6.37 -6.42
N LYS A 60 2.38 -6.47 -5.24
CA LYS A 60 0.92 -6.44 -5.07
C LYS A 60 0.28 -5.14 -5.60
N LEU A 61 0.93 -4.00 -5.37
CA LEU A 61 0.48 -2.70 -5.89
C LEU A 61 0.53 -2.66 -7.41
N ILE A 62 1.65 -3.07 -8.02
CA ILE A 62 1.81 -3.14 -9.47
C ILE A 62 0.75 -4.07 -10.08
N HIS A 63 0.60 -5.27 -9.52
CA HIS A 63 -0.43 -6.21 -9.96
C HIS A 63 -1.83 -5.62 -9.85
N SER A 64 -2.16 -4.95 -8.75
CA SER A 64 -3.48 -4.32 -8.58
C SER A 64 -3.73 -3.25 -9.63
N LEU A 65 -2.75 -2.38 -9.91
CA LEU A 65 -2.85 -1.33 -10.93
C LEU A 65 -2.99 -1.90 -12.36
N LEU A 66 -2.33 -3.02 -12.65
CA LEU A 66 -2.40 -3.67 -13.96
C LEU A 66 -3.67 -4.52 -14.14
N GLU A 67 -4.15 -5.17 -13.08
CA GLU A 67 -5.39 -5.96 -13.10
C GLU A 67 -6.63 -5.08 -13.28
N GLU A 68 -6.66 -3.88 -12.70
CA GLU A 68 -7.71 -2.88 -12.92
C GLU A 68 -7.86 -2.50 -14.41
N ASN A 69 -6.77 -2.53 -15.18
CA ASN A 69 -6.79 -2.28 -16.64
C ASN A 69 -7.30 -3.48 -17.46
N ASN A 70 -7.23 -4.70 -16.92
CA ASN A 70 -7.64 -5.92 -17.60
C ASN A 70 -9.10 -6.30 -17.33
N GLN A 71 -9.71 -5.86 -16.21
CA GLN A 71 -11.13 -6.09 -15.96
C GLN A 71 -12.03 -5.27 -16.89
N LYS A 72 -11.63 -4.04 -17.28
CA LYS A 72 -12.36 -3.23 -18.27
C LYS A 72 -12.39 -3.82 -19.69
N GLN A 73 -11.55 -4.82 -19.99
CA GLN A 73 -11.52 -5.49 -21.30
C GLN A 73 -12.29 -6.83 -21.33
N LYS A 74 -12.81 -7.32 -20.20
CA LYS A 74 -13.53 -8.62 -20.13
C LYS A 74 -15.05 -8.51 -20.15
N GLU A 75 -15.63 -7.32 -20.03
CA GLU A 75 -17.04 -7.07 -20.36
C GLU A 75 -17.15 -6.52 -21.78
N THR A 76 -18.05 -7.10 -22.59
CA THR A 76 -18.20 -6.96 -24.06
C THR A 76 -17.22 -7.86 -24.83
N ILE A 77 -17.61 -9.03 -25.33
CA ILE A 77 -18.63 -9.25 -26.38
C ILE A 77 -19.34 -10.61 -26.14
N PRO A 78 -20.68 -10.70 -26.12
CA PRO A 78 -21.36 -12.00 -26.13
C PRO A 78 -21.14 -12.75 -27.46
N PRO A 79 -20.99 -14.08 -27.46
CA PRO A 79 -20.73 -14.83 -28.69
C PRO A 79 -21.93 -14.73 -29.64
N ILE A 80 -21.70 -14.19 -30.84
CA ILE A 80 -22.67 -14.23 -31.94
C ILE A 80 -22.85 -15.71 -32.33
N LYS A 81 -24.02 -16.27 -32.01
CA LYS A 81 -24.43 -17.58 -32.53
C LYS A 81 -24.67 -17.44 -34.03
N LYS A 82 -23.98 -18.27 -34.82
CA LYS A 82 -24.14 -18.38 -36.27
C LYS A 82 -25.51 -18.93 -36.64
#